data_AF-A0A817U2T2-F1
#
_entry.id   AF-A0A817U2T2-F1
#
_cell.length_a   1.000
_cell.length_b   1.000
_cell.length_c   1.000
_cell.angle_alpha   90.00
_cell.angle_beta   90.00
_cell.angle_gamma   90.00
#
_symmetry.space_group_name_H-M   'P 1'
#
loop_
_entity.id
_entity.type
_entity.pdbx_description
1 polymer ?
#
loop_
_entity_poly.entity_id
_entity_poly.type
_entity_poly.pdbx_seq_one_letter_code
_entity_poly.pdbx_strand_id
1 'polypeptide(L)'
;MSAESSINIQLDAYQQLHAKHLTTRRENQRTFIQPLEHLNNDVQNILNVDKDAYENAKEAYHQEYNILKRVITHAASEHETKSVLLLKEIYHRRKDLAERVSTLLAETRLEAAPVETRTFWNGSIAVVYNPITGRAEWKQYWHGGIHGVFNPTAGTIEWKQALHSCVYGVFNPQSNMIEWKTNYNSGVHGVYNPSKGIVEWKSAFHTGVGGVYNPLTREVEWKTYFHGGVVGYFDYKKQCVQWIEKWRHGIGLIAWDENANTYLTTSSSGWYDNE
;
A
#
# COMPACT_ATOMS: atom_id res chain seq x y z
N MET A 1 25.70 27.46 2.50
CA MET A 1 25.61 26.00 2.72
C MET A 1 26.02 25.32 1.43
N SER A 2 26.97 24.36 1.44
CA SER A 2 27.36 23.67 0.21
C SER A 2 26.22 22.76 -0.29
N ALA A 3 26.17 22.47 -1.59
CA ALA A 3 25.18 21.56 -2.16
C ALA A 3 25.23 20.16 -1.51
N GLU A 4 26.44 19.70 -1.16
CA GLU A 4 26.67 18.47 -0.41
C GLU A 4 26.10 18.52 1.02
N SER A 5 26.25 19.63 1.73
CA SER A 5 25.64 19.82 3.05
C SER A 5 24.10 19.86 2.96
N SER A 6 23.55 20.46 1.90
CA SER A 6 22.11 20.50 1.67
C SER A 6 21.51 19.11 1.47
N ILE A 7 22.09 18.28 0.60
CA ILE A 7 21.54 16.95 0.32
C ILE A 7 21.64 16.02 1.54
N ASN A 8 22.70 16.14 2.35
CA ASN A 8 22.82 15.34 3.59
C ASN A 8 21.72 15.68 4.59
N ILE A 9 21.37 16.97 4.76
CA ILE A 9 20.25 17.39 5.63
C ILE A 9 18.92 16.80 5.13
N GLN A 10 18.69 16.81 3.81
CA GLN A 10 17.46 16.23 3.23
C GLN A 10 17.40 14.70 3.39
N LEU A 11 18.54 14.02 3.28
CA LEU A 11 18.65 12.58 3.53
C LEU A 11 18.33 12.24 4.99
N ASP A 12 18.87 13.01 5.95
CA ASP A 12 18.60 12.81 7.38
C ASP A 12 17.11 13.05 7.69
N ALA A 13 16.52 14.10 7.13
CA ALA A 13 15.10 14.39 7.27
C ALA A 13 14.23 13.25 6.69
N TYR A 14 14.57 12.74 5.51
CA TYR A 14 13.91 11.58 4.92
C TYR A 14 14.01 10.34 5.82
N GLN A 15 15.21 10.02 6.33
CA GLN A 15 15.41 8.86 7.20
C GLN A 15 14.58 8.94 8.48
N GLN A 16 14.52 10.12 9.10
CA GLN A 16 13.69 10.35 10.29
C GLN A 16 12.20 10.16 10.00
N LEU A 17 11.70 10.74 8.90
CA LEU A 17 10.31 10.61 8.48
C LEU A 17 9.96 9.17 8.11
N HIS A 18 10.84 8.47 7.40
CA HIS A 18 10.67 7.07 7.03
C HIS A 18 10.64 6.15 8.25
N ALA A 19 11.58 6.31 9.19
CA ALA A 19 11.57 5.54 10.44
C ALA A 19 10.28 5.77 11.24
N LYS A 20 9.84 7.03 11.32
CA LYS A 20 8.59 7.38 12.00
C LYS A 20 7.36 6.81 11.29
N HIS A 21 7.33 6.82 9.96
CA HIS A 21 6.26 6.21 9.17
C HIS A 21 6.12 4.71 9.51
N LEU A 22 7.22 3.97 9.57
CA LEU A 22 7.22 2.52 9.86
C LEU A 22 6.69 2.17 11.26
N THR A 23 7.00 3.00 12.26
CA THR A 23 6.59 2.75 13.65
C THR A 23 5.23 3.35 14.00
N THR A 24 4.72 4.26 13.17
CA THR A 24 3.45 4.92 13.46
C THR A 24 2.27 4.08 13.00
N ARG A 25 1.25 4.05 13.84
CA ARG A 25 -0.03 3.42 13.54
C ARG A 25 -0.73 4.10 12.36
N ARG A 26 -1.52 3.33 11.63
CA ARG A 26 -2.24 3.76 10.43
C ARG A 26 -3.14 4.97 10.68
N GLU A 27 -3.83 5.02 11.82
CA GLU A 27 -4.75 6.12 12.17
C GLU A 27 -4.05 7.49 12.22
N ASN A 28 -2.74 7.48 12.51
CA ASN A 28 -1.94 8.67 12.72
C ASN A 28 -1.04 9.03 11.52
N GLN A 29 -1.09 8.24 10.43
CA GLN A 29 -0.24 8.47 9.25
C GLN A 29 -0.46 9.84 8.61
N ARG A 30 -1.68 10.39 8.74
CA ARG A 30 -2.03 11.71 8.20
C ARG A 30 -1.13 12.83 8.71
N THR A 31 -0.57 12.70 9.92
CA THR A 31 0.31 13.70 10.54
C THR A 31 1.64 13.89 9.81
N PHE A 32 2.03 12.94 8.95
CA PHE A 32 3.29 12.99 8.19
C PHE A 32 3.16 13.57 6.79
N ILE A 33 1.93 13.73 6.29
CA ILE A 33 1.71 14.18 4.91
C ILE A 33 2.32 15.56 4.70
N GLN A 34 2.05 16.53 5.58
CA GLN A 34 2.58 17.88 5.45
C GLN A 34 4.12 17.94 5.54
N PRO A 35 4.79 17.32 6.54
CA PRO A 35 6.25 17.23 6.56
C PRO A 35 6.85 16.59 5.31
N LEU A 36 6.26 15.50 4.81
CA LEU A 36 6.73 14.83 3.59
C LEU A 36 6.50 15.67 2.33
N GLU A 37 5.38 16.39 2.23
CA GLU A 37 5.13 17.34 1.14
C GLU A 37 6.17 18.47 1.14
N HIS A 38 6.49 19.01 2.31
CA HIS A 38 7.51 20.05 2.43
C HIS A 38 8.87 19.53 1.96
N LEU A 39 9.30 18.36 2.44
CA LEU A 39 10.55 17.73 2.02
C LEU A 39 10.54 17.40 0.52
N ASN A 40 9.44 16.88 -0.01
CA ASN A 40 9.31 16.56 -1.43
C ASN A 40 9.48 17.82 -2.29
N ASN A 41 8.80 18.91 -1.93
CA ASN A 41 8.89 20.16 -2.65
C ASN A 41 10.31 20.75 -2.57
N ASP A 42 10.94 20.72 -1.41
CA ASP A 42 12.33 21.18 -1.22
C ASP A 42 13.33 20.38 -2.07
N VAL A 43 13.23 19.04 -2.06
CA VAL A 43 14.07 18.15 -2.86
C VAL A 43 13.86 18.39 -4.36
N GLN A 44 12.61 18.50 -4.82
CA GLN A 44 12.30 18.72 -6.25
C GLN A 44 12.76 20.09 -6.75
N ASN A 45 12.60 21.14 -5.93
CA ASN A 45 13.06 22.48 -6.28
C ASN A 45 14.58 22.52 -6.49
N ILE A 46 15.35 21.89 -5.59
CA ILE A 46 16.81 21.88 -5.70
C ILE A 46 17.30 20.88 -6.75
N LEU A 47 16.56 19.79 -7.01
CA LEU A 47 16.92 18.83 -8.07
C LEU A 47 17.06 19.51 -9.44
N ASN A 48 16.19 20.46 -9.76
CA ASN A 48 16.29 21.22 -11.00
C ASN A 48 17.55 22.11 -11.02
N VAL A 49 17.87 22.76 -9.89
CA VAL A 49 19.09 23.58 -9.75
C VAL A 49 20.35 22.73 -9.92
N ASP A 50 20.41 21.56 -9.29
CA ASP A 50 21.55 20.64 -9.39
C ASP A 50 21.70 20.08 -10.81
N LYS A 51 20.58 19.80 -11.49
CA LYS A 51 20.58 19.37 -12.89
C LYS A 51 21.18 20.44 -13.79
N ASP A 52 20.71 21.68 -13.66
CA ASP A 52 21.19 22.80 -14.48
C ASP A 52 22.67 23.09 -14.18
N ALA A 53 23.09 23.04 -12.91
CA ALA A 53 24.49 23.19 -12.52
C ALA A 53 25.38 22.10 -13.14
N TYR A 54 24.95 20.84 -13.11
CA TYR A 54 25.67 19.73 -13.72
C TYR A 54 25.79 19.87 -15.24
N GLU A 55 24.69 20.16 -15.95
CA GLU A 55 24.75 20.31 -17.41
C GLU A 55 25.57 21.54 -17.83
N ASN A 56 25.48 22.66 -17.11
CA ASN A 56 26.31 23.83 -17.35
C ASN A 56 27.80 23.54 -17.12
N ALA A 57 28.16 22.84 -16.04
CA ALA A 57 29.55 22.46 -15.76
C ALA A 57 30.11 21.50 -16.82
N LYS A 58 29.28 20.57 -17.29
CA LYS A 58 29.62 19.64 -18.38
C LYS A 58 29.81 20.37 -19.71
N GLU A 59 28.94 21.32 -20.03
CA GLU A 59 29.08 22.14 -21.23
C GLU A 59 30.35 23.01 -21.17
N ALA A 60 30.60 23.69 -20.05
CA ALA A 60 31.80 24.50 -19.83
C ALA A 60 33.08 23.64 -19.97
N TYR A 61 33.11 22.46 -19.36
CA TYR A 61 34.19 21.49 -19.54
C TYR A 61 34.39 21.12 -21.02
N HIS A 62 33.29 20.94 -21.75
CA HIS A 62 33.38 20.60 -23.16
C HIS A 62 33.85 21.75 -24.06
N GLN A 63 33.53 22.99 -23.70
CA GLN A 63 33.97 24.19 -24.42
C GLN A 63 35.45 24.50 -24.14
N GLU A 64 35.90 24.38 -22.90
CA GLU A 64 37.28 24.71 -22.48
C GLU A 64 38.31 23.67 -22.94
N TYR A 65 37.97 22.39 -22.82
CA TYR A 65 38.84 21.29 -23.16
C TYR A 65 38.34 20.63 -24.45
N ASN A 66 39.07 20.80 -25.57
CA ASN A 66 38.81 20.02 -26.78
C ASN A 66 39.22 18.54 -26.58
N ILE A 67 38.84 17.66 -27.52
CA ILE A 67 39.03 16.20 -27.39
C ILE A 67 40.48 15.83 -27.05
N LEU A 68 41.46 16.46 -27.69
CA LEU A 68 42.87 16.21 -27.40
C LEU A 68 43.21 16.64 -25.97
N LYS A 69 42.89 17.88 -25.56
CA LYS A 69 43.19 18.37 -24.20
C LYS A 69 42.57 17.52 -23.10
N ARG A 70 41.37 16.97 -23.30
CA ARG A 70 40.70 16.07 -22.33
C ARG A 70 41.48 14.78 -22.07
N VAL A 71 42.16 14.24 -23.09
CA VAL A 71 42.83 12.93 -22.99
C VAL A 71 44.23 13.04 -22.38
N ILE A 72 44.93 14.14 -22.62
CA ILE A 72 46.37 14.27 -22.33
C ILE A 72 46.73 15.29 -21.24
N THR A 73 45.79 16.08 -20.72
CA THR A 73 46.12 17.10 -19.70
C THR A 73 45.59 16.75 -18.32
N HIS A 74 46.47 16.87 -17.31
CA HIS A 74 46.09 16.68 -15.90
C HIS A 74 45.04 17.70 -15.45
N ALA A 75 45.12 18.94 -15.93
CA ALA A 75 44.15 20.00 -15.62
C ALA A 75 42.72 19.66 -16.07
N ALA A 76 42.54 19.04 -17.24
CA ALA A 76 41.23 18.58 -17.70
C ALA A 76 40.65 17.49 -16.77
N SER A 77 41.49 16.52 -16.38
CA SER A 77 41.09 15.44 -15.47
C SER A 77 40.74 15.95 -14.07
N GLU A 78 41.52 16.89 -13.55
CA GLU A 78 41.26 17.53 -12.26
C GLU A 78 39.98 18.35 -12.27
N HIS A 79 39.75 19.13 -13.34
CA HIS A 79 38.51 19.91 -13.52
C HIS A 79 37.28 19.01 -13.69
N GLU A 80 37.37 17.95 -14.49
CA GLU A 80 36.30 16.96 -14.65
C GLU A 80 35.93 16.33 -13.30
N THR A 81 36.93 15.97 -12.50
CA THR A 81 36.70 15.35 -11.18
C THR A 81 36.08 16.32 -10.18
N LYS A 82 36.64 17.53 -10.04
CA LYS A 82 36.23 18.50 -9.02
C LYS A 82 34.94 19.24 -9.36
N SER A 83 34.68 19.48 -10.63
CA SER A 83 33.56 20.33 -11.06
C SER A 83 32.42 19.53 -11.69
N VAL A 84 32.72 18.54 -12.54
CA VAL A 84 31.69 17.82 -13.30
C VAL A 84 31.19 16.58 -12.56
N LEU A 85 32.10 15.70 -12.12
CA LEU A 85 31.76 14.45 -11.45
C LEU A 85 31.11 14.68 -10.08
N LEU A 86 31.60 15.66 -9.30
CA LEU A 86 30.99 16.03 -8.03
C LEU A 86 29.53 16.49 -8.20
N LEU A 87 29.26 17.39 -9.14
CA LEU A 87 27.89 17.86 -9.42
C LEU A 87 27.01 16.74 -9.97
N LYS A 88 27.56 15.85 -10.80
CA LYS A 88 26.87 14.66 -11.29
C LYS A 88 26.43 13.74 -10.15
N GLU A 89 27.32 13.49 -9.19
CA GLU A 89 27.03 12.67 -8.02
C GLU A 89 25.92 13.30 -7.16
N ILE A 90 26.03 14.60 -6.87
CA ILE A 90 25.01 15.33 -6.10
C ILE A 90 23.65 15.27 -6.80
N TYR A 91 23.60 15.54 -8.11
CA TYR A 91 22.38 15.43 -8.91
C TYR A 91 21.76 14.03 -8.84
N HIS A 92 22.55 12.97 -9.03
CA HIS A 92 22.03 11.60 -8.98
C HIS A 92 21.54 11.18 -7.61
N ARG A 93 22.28 11.54 -6.54
CA ARG A 93 21.84 11.31 -5.16
C ARG A 93 20.52 12.04 -4.89
N ARG A 94 20.36 13.28 -5.36
CA ARG A 94 19.11 14.04 -5.14
C ARG A 94 17.96 13.48 -5.96
N LYS A 95 18.23 12.98 -7.17
CA LYS A 95 17.24 12.29 -8.01
C LYS A 95 16.70 11.02 -7.33
N ASP A 96 17.58 10.19 -6.78
CA ASP A 96 17.20 9.00 -6.00
C ASP A 96 16.39 9.39 -4.76
N LEU A 97 16.84 10.40 -4.01
CA LEU A 97 16.08 10.92 -2.86
C LEU A 97 14.68 11.41 -3.27
N ALA A 98 14.56 12.12 -4.38
CA ALA A 98 13.29 12.64 -4.89
C ALA A 98 12.29 11.52 -5.18
N GLU A 99 12.76 10.41 -5.78
CA GLU A 99 11.96 9.22 -6.03
C GLU A 99 11.50 8.54 -4.74
N ARG A 100 12.40 8.41 -3.77
CA ARG A 100 12.11 7.81 -2.45
C ARG A 100 11.11 8.62 -1.64
N VAL A 101 11.26 9.94 -1.59
CA VAL A 101 10.34 10.84 -0.88
C VAL A 101 8.96 10.83 -1.54
N SER A 102 8.91 10.87 -2.87
CA SER A 102 7.65 10.79 -3.64
C SER A 102 6.91 9.47 -3.38
N THR A 103 7.63 8.34 -3.41
CA THR A 103 7.09 7.02 -3.11
C THR A 103 6.53 6.95 -1.69
N LEU A 104 7.31 7.38 -0.70
CA LEU A 104 6.86 7.40 0.71
C LEU A 104 5.64 8.31 0.92
N LEU A 105 5.59 9.46 0.26
CA LEU A 105 4.43 10.35 0.31
C LEU A 105 3.18 9.71 -0.29
N ALA A 106 3.31 9.01 -1.42
CA ALA A 106 2.21 8.27 -2.04
C ALA A 106 1.69 7.15 -1.12
N GLU A 107 2.59 6.35 -0.56
CA GLU A 107 2.25 5.30 0.40
C GLU A 107 1.57 5.86 1.65
N THR A 108 2.12 6.93 2.23
CA THR A 108 1.54 7.58 3.42
C THR A 108 0.13 8.11 3.15
N ARG A 109 -0.12 8.69 1.96
CA ARG A 109 -1.45 9.16 1.56
C ARG A 109 -2.44 8.00 1.39
N LEU A 110 -1.99 6.89 0.80
CA LEU A 110 -2.80 5.67 0.68
C LEU A 110 -3.15 5.10 2.06
N GLU A 111 -2.17 5.01 2.97
CA GLU A 111 -2.39 4.50 4.33
C GLU A 111 -3.28 5.42 5.18
N ALA A 112 -3.16 6.73 5.01
CA ALA A 112 -3.97 7.71 5.72
C ALA A 112 -5.41 7.79 5.18
N ALA A 113 -5.72 7.16 4.04
CA ALA A 113 -7.07 7.14 3.50
C ALA A 113 -8.01 6.34 4.41
N PRO A 114 -9.26 6.79 4.60
CA PRO A 114 -10.26 6.04 5.36
C PRO A 114 -10.64 4.73 4.66
N VAL A 115 -10.45 4.65 3.34
CA VAL A 115 -10.71 3.44 2.55
C VAL A 115 -9.52 3.22 1.61
N GLU A 116 -8.93 2.04 1.65
CA GLU A 116 -7.88 1.61 0.72
C GLU A 116 -8.26 0.24 0.14
N THR A 117 -8.08 0.12 -1.17
CA THR A 117 -8.21 -1.16 -1.87
C THR A 117 -6.95 -1.49 -2.63
N ARG A 118 -6.62 -2.78 -2.66
CA ARG A 118 -5.60 -3.33 -3.55
C ARG A 118 -6.16 -4.51 -4.30
N THR A 119 -5.71 -4.67 -5.54
CA THR A 119 -6.16 -5.74 -6.43
C THR A 119 -4.99 -6.61 -6.84
N PHE A 120 -5.25 -7.88 -7.10
CA PHE A 120 -4.25 -8.80 -7.65
C PHE A 120 -4.85 -9.61 -8.79
N TRP A 121 -4.27 -9.47 -9.99
CA TRP A 121 -4.71 -10.18 -11.19
C TRP A 121 -4.41 -11.67 -11.05
N ASN A 122 -5.34 -12.52 -11.49
CA ASN A 122 -5.16 -13.97 -11.49
C ASN A 122 -4.71 -14.59 -10.14
N GLY A 123 -4.96 -13.87 -9.04
CA GLY A 123 -4.71 -14.33 -7.68
C GLY A 123 -5.60 -13.60 -6.68
N SER A 124 -5.54 -14.05 -5.44
CA SER A 124 -6.25 -13.44 -4.33
C SER A 124 -5.31 -12.51 -3.59
N ILE A 125 -5.87 -11.50 -2.97
CA ILE A 125 -5.16 -10.59 -2.09
C ILE A 125 -6.01 -10.41 -0.85
N ALA A 126 -5.40 -10.44 0.31
CA ALA A 126 -6.08 -10.19 1.57
C ALA A 126 -5.28 -9.20 2.41
N VAL A 127 -6.02 -8.45 3.21
CA VAL A 127 -5.50 -7.50 4.17
C VAL A 127 -6.06 -7.82 5.53
N VAL A 128 -5.22 -7.67 6.56
CA VAL A 128 -5.66 -7.74 7.95
C VAL A 128 -5.10 -6.55 8.68
N TYR A 129 -5.98 -5.85 9.41
CA TYR A 129 -5.56 -4.79 10.30
C TYR A 129 -5.23 -5.39 11.68
N ASN A 130 -4.02 -5.13 12.17
CA ASN A 130 -3.63 -5.49 13.52
C ASN A 130 -3.85 -4.27 14.45
N PRO A 131 -4.89 -4.27 15.30
CA PRO A 131 -5.17 -3.15 16.18
C PRO A 131 -4.12 -2.95 17.29
N ILE A 132 -3.30 -3.96 17.61
CA ILE A 132 -2.24 -3.85 18.61
C ILE A 132 -1.08 -3.02 18.06
N THR A 133 -0.57 -3.39 16.88
CA THR A 133 0.53 -2.66 16.23
C THR A 133 0.04 -1.41 15.48
N GLY A 134 -1.24 -1.36 15.15
CA GLY A 134 -1.86 -0.33 14.33
C GLY A 134 -1.44 -0.39 12.86
N ARG A 135 -1.02 -1.55 12.36
CA ARG A 135 -0.54 -1.73 10.97
C ARG A 135 -1.42 -2.73 10.22
N ALA A 136 -1.48 -2.55 8.89
CA ALA A 136 -2.13 -3.50 8.00
C ALA A 136 -1.10 -4.44 7.38
N GLU A 137 -1.40 -5.75 7.36
CA GLU A 137 -0.60 -6.76 6.67
C GLU A 137 -1.33 -7.20 5.41
N TRP A 138 -0.62 -7.18 4.28
CA TRP A 138 -1.13 -7.60 2.98
C TRP A 138 -0.45 -8.89 2.55
N LYS A 139 -1.24 -9.85 2.03
CA LYS A 139 -0.69 -11.03 1.36
C LYS A 139 -1.42 -11.32 0.07
N GLN A 140 -0.67 -11.84 -0.89
CA GLN A 140 -1.16 -12.24 -2.21
C GLN A 140 -0.93 -13.73 -2.41
N TYR A 141 -1.79 -14.38 -3.18
CA TYR A 141 -1.63 -15.78 -3.53
C TYR A 141 -2.13 -16.05 -4.94
N TRP A 142 -1.24 -16.55 -5.79
CA TRP A 142 -1.50 -16.80 -7.20
C TRP A 142 -2.29 -18.10 -7.40
N HIS A 143 -3.29 -18.10 -8.30
CA HIS A 143 -4.14 -19.27 -8.60
C HIS A 143 -4.78 -19.97 -7.39
N GLY A 144 -5.11 -19.22 -6.35
CA GLY A 144 -5.81 -19.75 -5.19
C GLY A 144 -6.38 -18.66 -4.30
N GLY A 145 -6.95 -19.07 -3.18
CA GLY A 145 -7.48 -18.20 -2.15
C GLY A 145 -6.48 -17.98 -1.01
N ILE A 146 -6.41 -16.76 -0.52
CA ILE A 146 -5.78 -16.39 0.73
C ILE A 146 -6.72 -15.50 1.51
N HIS A 147 -6.80 -15.75 2.81
CA HIS A 147 -7.49 -14.87 3.73
C HIS A 147 -6.76 -14.86 5.07
N GLY A 148 -6.87 -13.74 5.77
CA GLY A 148 -6.30 -13.57 7.10
C GLY A 148 -7.35 -13.00 8.04
N VAL A 149 -7.23 -13.33 9.31
CA VAL A 149 -8.13 -12.82 10.36
C VAL A 149 -7.29 -12.48 11.57
N PHE A 150 -7.53 -11.32 12.16
CA PHE A 150 -6.93 -10.97 13.45
C PHE A 150 -7.66 -11.71 14.57
N ASN A 151 -6.93 -12.49 15.37
CA ASN A 151 -7.45 -13.14 16.57
C ASN A 151 -7.18 -12.24 17.79
N PRO A 152 -8.17 -11.53 18.33
CA PRO A 152 -7.97 -10.63 19.46
C PRO A 152 -7.59 -11.37 20.76
N THR A 153 -7.94 -12.65 20.89
CA THR A 153 -7.59 -13.46 22.07
C THR A 153 -6.11 -13.84 22.07
N ALA A 154 -5.58 -14.22 20.91
CA ALA A 154 -4.16 -14.58 20.75
C ALA A 154 -3.26 -13.35 20.52
N GLY A 155 -3.82 -12.22 20.09
CA GLY A 155 -3.08 -11.03 19.70
C GLY A 155 -2.28 -11.19 18.40
N THR A 156 -2.67 -12.15 17.55
CA THR A 156 -1.95 -12.52 16.32
C THR A 156 -2.87 -12.59 15.11
N ILE A 157 -2.30 -12.43 13.92
CA ILE A 157 -3.02 -12.66 12.66
C ILE A 157 -2.86 -14.12 12.26
N GLU A 158 -3.97 -14.80 12.02
CA GLU A 158 -4.00 -16.14 11.46
C GLU A 158 -4.26 -16.08 9.95
N TRP A 159 -3.47 -16.80 9.19
CA TRP A 159 -3.53 -16.83 7.73
C TRP A 159 -3.89 -18.23 7.24
N LYS A 160 -4.76 -18.30 6.23
CA LYS A 160 -5.08 -19.55 5.55
C LYS A 160 -5.02 -19.37 4.05
N GLN A 161 -4.44 -20.35 3.38
CA GLN A 161 -4.32 -20.43 1.93
C GLN A 161 -4.99 -21.71 1.43
N ALA A 162 -5.53 -21.67 0.22
CA ALA A 162 -6.08 -22.84 -0.45
C ALA A 162 -5.80 -22.76 -1.96
N LEU A 163 -5.15 -23.80 -2.50
CA LEU A 163 -4.87 -23.92 -3.93
C LEU A 163 -6.16 -24.25 -4.70
N HIS A 164 -6.38 -23.59 -5.85
CA HIS A 164 -7.57 -23.76 -6.70
C HIS A 164 -8.93 -23.64 -5.97
N SER A 165 -8.94 -23.02 -4.79
CA SER A 165 -10.11 -22.88 -3.95
C SER A 165 -10.12 -21.50 -3.31
N CYS A 166 -11.30 -20.97 -3.04
CA CYS A 166 -11.43 -19.75 -2.24
C CYS A 166 -11.46 -20.14 -0.76
N VAL A 167 -10.86 -19.32 0.09
CA VAL A 167 -10.89 -19.47 1.55
C VAL A 167 -11.26 -18.15 2.17
N TYR A 168 -12.09 -18.20 3.21
CA TYR A 168 -12.48 -17.03 3.98
C TYR A 168 -12.56 -17.39 5.46
N GLY A 169 -12.22 -16.44 6.31
CA GLY A 169 -12.20 -16.61 7.76
C GLY A 169 -12.95 -15.47 8.44
N VAL A 170 -13.61 -15.76 9.55
CA VAL A 170 -14.29 -14.76 10.37
C VAL A 170 -14.01 -15.05 11.83
N PHE A 171 -13.59 -14.04 12.59
CA PHE A 171 -13.53 -14.17 14.04
C PHE A 171 -14.94 -14.10 14.63
N ASN A 172 -15.33 -15.13 15.36
CA ASN A 172 -16.59 -15.16 16.10
C ASN A 172 -16.33 -14.79 17.57
N PRO A 173 -16.75 -13.59 18.03
CA PRO A 173 -16.52 -13.14 19.40
C PRO A 173 -17.33 -13.92 20.45
N GLN A 174 -18.37 -14.68 20.08
CA GLN A 174 -19.10 -15.51 21.05
C GLN A 174 -18.33 -16.78 21.40
N SER A 175 -17.74 -17.42 20.39
CA SER A 175 -16.93 -18.63 20.60
C SER A 175 -15.46 -18.33 20.89
N ASN A 176 -15.01 -17.09 20.68
CA ASN A 176 -13.61 -16.67 20.72
C ASN A 176 -12.70 -17.48 19.76
N MET A 177 -13.25 -17.93 18.65
CA MET A 177 -12.54 -18.70 17.63
C MET A 177 -12.71 -18.10 16.24
N ILE A 178 -11.77 -18.40 15.35
CA ILE A 178 -11.92 -18.11 13.93
C ILE A 178 -12.63 -19.27 13.24
N GLU A 179 -13.74 -18.97 12.59
CA GLU A 179 -14.44 -19.89 11.70
C GLU A 179 -13.89 -19.75 10.29
N TRP A 180 -13.42 -20.86 9.72
CA TRP A 180 -12.88 -20.90 8.36
C TRP A 180 -13.80 -21.68 7.43
N LYS A 181 -14.00 -21.15 6.22
CA LYS A 181 -14.69 -21.87 5.15
C LYS A 181 -13.86 -21.84 3.88
N THR A 182 -13.75 -23.00 3.24
CA THR A 182 -13.09 -23.18 1.95
C THR A 182 -14.10 -23.69 0.96
N ASN A 183 -14.04 -23.23 -0.29
CA ASN A 183 -14.90 -23.73 -1.35
C ASN A 183 -14.13 -23.87 -2.68
N TYR A 184 -14.30 -25.01 -3.33
CA TYR A 184 -13.62 -25.34 -4.58
C TYR A 184 -14.35 -24.69 -5.76
N ASN A 185 -13.60 -24.09 -6.70
CA ASN A 185 -14.12 -23.42 -7.90
C ASN A 185 -15.25 -22.39 -7.68
N SER A 186 -15.35 -21.85 -6.46
CA SER A 186 -16.47 -21.01 -6.03
C SER A 186 -15.96 -19.95 -5.06
N GLY A 187 -16.53 -18.74 -5.11
CA GLY A 187 -16.33 -17.74 -4.07
C GLY A 187 -16.99 -18.18 -2.75
N VAL A 188 -16.38 -17.76 -1.64
CA VAL A 188 -16.94 -17.93 -0.30
C VAL A 188 -16.64 -16.68 0.51
N HIS A 189 -17.62 -16.25 1.31
CA HIS A 189 -17.48 -15.10 2.18
C HIS A 189 -18.28 -15.32 3.45
N GLY A 190 -17.75 -14.84 4.57
CA GLY A 190 -18.40 -14.91 5.88
C GLY A 190 -18.49 -13.53 6.50
N VAL A 191 -19.56 -13.29 7.26
CA VAL A 191 -19.76 -12.05 8.02
C VAL A 191 -20.31 -12.41 9.38
N TYR A 192 -19.69 -11.89 10.45
CA TYR A 192 -20.28 -12.02 11.78
C TYR A 192 -21.49 -11.09 11.90
N ASN A 193 -22.68 -11.65 12.17
CA ASN A 193 -23.89 -10.88 12.46
C ASN A 193 -24.04 -10.73 13.98
N PRO A 194 -23.73 -9.55 14.56
CA PRO A 194 -23.85 -9.33 16.00
C PRO A 194 -25.29 -9.40 16.53
N SER A 195 -26.30 -9.14 15.69
CA SER A 195 -27.71 -9.23 16.10
C SER A 195 -28.19 -10.67 16.26
N LYS A 196 -27.61 -11.61 15.49
CA LYS A 196 -27.92 -13.04 15.59
C LYS A 196 -26.91 -13.83 16.41
N GLY A 197 -25.72 -13.27 16.65
CA GLY A 197 -24.65 -13.94 17.37
C GLY A 197 -23.93 -15.04 16.58
N ILE A 198 -24.05 -15.05 15.26
CA ILE A 198 -23.53 -16.13 14.40
C ILE A 198 -22.77 -15.56 13.21
N VAL A 199 -21.88 -16.37 12.63
CA VAL A 199 -21.30 -16.08 11.31
C VAL A 199 -22.27 -16.55 10.24
N GLU A 200 -22.70 -15.62 9.39
CA GLU A 200 -23.46 -15.92 8.19
C GLU A 200 -22.51 -16.17 7.02
N TRP A 201 -22.76 -17.21 6.24
CA TRP A 201 -21.90 -17.64 5.14
C TRP A 201 -22.65 -17.60 3.82
N LYS A 202 -21.98 -17.14 2.77
CA LYS A 202 -22.47 -17.27 1.40
C LYS A 202 -21.38 -17.81 0.49
N SER A 203 -21.80 -18.63 -0.46
CA SER A 203 -20.94 -19.16 -1.51
C SER A 203 -21.64 -19.07 -2.86
N ALA A 204 -20.86 -18.91 -3.92
CA ALA A 204 -21.39 -18.88 -5.28
C ALA A 204 -20.37 -19.44 -6.28
N PHE A 205 -20.86 -20.20 -7.25
CA PHE A 205 -20.04 -20.88 -8.26
C PHE A 205 -19.50 -19.88 -9.29
N HIS A 206 -18.23 -20.02 -9.70
CA HIS A 206 -17.56 -19.15 -10.68
C HIS A 206 -17.64 -17.62 -10.46
N THR A 207 -17.94 -17.20 -9.24
CA THR A 207 -18.21 -15.80 -8.88
C THR A 207 -17.51 -15.45 -7.57
N GLY A 208 -17.01 -14.22 -7.46
CA GLY A 208 -16.61 -13.67 -6.17
C GLY A 208 -17.84 -13.39 -5.31
N VAL A 209 -17.69 -13.50 -4.00
CA VAL A 209 -18.73 -13.22 -3.02
C VAL A 209 -18.20 -12.19 -2.02
N GLY A 210 -19.04 -11.21 -1.70
CA GLY A 210 -18.79 -10.18 -0.70
C GLY A 210 -20.00 -10.07 0.22
N GLY A 211 -19.75 -9.88 1.51
CA GLY A 211 -20.78 -9.68 2.51
C GLY A 211 -20.45 -8.50 3.41
N VAL A 212 -21.47 -7.74 3.81
CA VAL A 212 -21.32 -6.62 4.74
C VAL A 212 -22.49 -6.65 5.72
N TYR A 213 -22.19 -6.55 7.01
CA TYR A 213 -23.23 -6.35 8.01
C TYR A 213 -23.75 -4.91 7.93
N ASN A 214 -25.04 -4.74 7.69
CA ASN A 214 -25.69 -3.43 7.72
C ASN A 214 -26.27 -3.19 9.13
N PRO A 215 -25.73 -2.24 9.91
CA PRO A 215 -26.19 -1.98 11.27
C PRO A 215 -27.60 -1.37 11.35
N LEU A 216 -28.11 -0.78 10.26
CA LEU A 216 -29.46 -0.19 10.22
C LEU A 216 -30.54 -1.25 10.05
N THR A 217 -30.32 -2.19 9.14
CA THR A 217 -31.25 -3.30 8.89
C THR A 217 -31.02 -4.47 9.84
N ARG A 218 -29.84 -4.55 10.47
CA ARG A 218 -29.38 -5.67 11.30
C ARG A 218 -29.23 -6.99 10.53
N GLU A 219 -29.06 -6.88 9.23
CA GLU A 219 -28.89 -8.00 8.31
C GLU A 219 -27.58 -7.91 7.55
N VAL A 220 -27.13 -9.05 7.01
CA VAL A 220 -25.98 -9.09 6.12
C VAL A 220 -26.45 -8.87 4.69
N GLU A 221 -25.94 -7.83 4.05
CA GLU A 221 -26.10 -7.62 2.62
C GLU A 221 -25.04 -8.41 1.87
N TRP A 222 -25.45 -9.05 0.78
CA TRP A 222 -24.60 -9.91 -0.02
C TRP A 222 -24.53 -9.43 -1.45
N LYS A 223 -23.35 -9.53 -2.05
CA LYS A 223 -23.14 -9.31 -3.48
C LYS A 223 -22.27 -10.39 -4.08
N THR A 224 -22.58 -10.71 -5.34
CA THR A 224 -21.80 -11.65 -6.15
C THR A 224 -21.34 -10.94 -7.42
N TYR A 225 -20.14 -11.27 -7.90
CA TYR A 225 -19.62 -10.72 -9.14
C TYR A 225 -18.99 -11.81 -10.00
N PHE A 226 -19.39 -11.88 -11.26
CA PHE A 226 -18.97 -12.93 -12.18
C PHE A 226 -17.50 -12.77 -12.57
N HIS A 227 -16.73 -13.86 -12.47
CA HIS A 227 -15.31 -13.90 -12.81
C HIS A 227 -14.45 -12.78 -12.19
N GLY A 228 -14.73 -12.35 -10.97
CA GLY A 228 -13.95 -11.31 -10.32
C GLY A 228 -14.23 -11.21 -8.83
N GLY A 229 -13.44 -10.39 -8.14
CA GLY A 229 -13.61 -10.13 -6.72
C GLY A 229 -14.68 -9.08 -6.46
N VAL A 230 -15.35 -9.21 -5.32
CA VAL A 230 -16.28 -8.22 -4.80
C VAL A 230 -16.12 -8.10 -3.29
N VAL A 231 -15.95 -6.88 -2.82
CA VAL A 231 -15.84 -6.52 -1.40
C VAL A 231 -16.76 -5.35 -1.12
N GLY A 232 -17.14 -5.17 0.13
CA GLY A 232 -17.95 -4.02 0.53
C GLY A 232 -17.64 -3.55 1.93
N TYR A 233 -18.14 -2.36 2.25
CA TYR A 233 -18.12 -1.77 3.59
C TYR A 233 -19.39 -0.95 3.79
N PHE A 234 -19.76 -0.72 5.04
CA PHE A 234 -20.86 0.16 5.37
C PHE A 234 -20.35 1.60 5.47
N ASP A 235 -20.90 2.50 4.65
CA ASP A 235 -20.56 3.93 4.69
C ASP A 235 -21.51 4.64 5.66
N TYR A 236 -21.01 5.02 6.83
CA TYR A 236 -21.79 5.71 7.86
C TYR A 236 -22.27 7.11 7.45
N LYS A 237 -21.62 7.76 6.48
CA LYS A 237 -22.08 9.08 6.01
C LYS A 237 -23.23 8.94 5.03
N LYS A 238 -23.15 7.94 4.15
CA LYS A 238 -24.22 7.65 3.18
C LYS A 238 -25.31 6.73 3.73
N GLN A 239 -25.09 6.14 4.90
CA GLN A 239 -26.00 5.22 5.57
C GLN A 239 -26.37 4.01 4.67
N CYS A 240 -25.41 3.49 3.90
CA CYS A 240 -25.62 2.36 3.00
C CYS A 240 -24.34 1.57 2.75
N VAL A 241 -24.49 0.32 2.31
CA VAL A 241 -23.35 -0.52 1.89
C VAL A 241 -22.81 -0.02 0.55
N GLN A 242 -21.50 0.14 0.48
CA GLN A 242 -20.76 0.44 -0.75
C GLN A 242 -20.03 -0.81 -1.22
N TRP A 243 -20.09 -1.07 -2.53
CA TRP A 243 -19.51 -2.25 -3.16
C TRP A 243 -18.38 -1.86 -4.10
N ILE A 244 -17.32 -2.66 -4.12
CA ILE A 244 -16.17 -2.50 -5.01
C ILE A 244 -15.96 -3.83 -5.72
N GLU A 245 -15.90 -3.76 -7.04
CA GLU A 245 -15.85 -4.92 -7.94
C GLU A 245 -14.69 -4.79 -8.91
N LYS A 246 -14.10 -5.93 -9.26
CA LYS A 246 -13.03 -5.98 -10.24
C LYS A 246 -12.98 -7.33 -10.94
N TRP A 247 -13.17 -7.29 -12.26
CA TRP A 247 -13.05 -8.46 -13.13
C TRP A 247 -11.65 -9.06 -13.09
N ARG A 248 -11.56 -10.39 -12.92
CA ARG A 248 -10.36 -11.24 -12.85
C ARG A 248 -9.32 -10.87 -11.79
N HIS A 249 -9.71 -10.08 -10.79
CA HIS A 249 -8.84 -9.75 -9.67
C HIS A 249 -9.42 -10.22 -8.35
N GLY A 250 -8.56 -10.64 -7.44
CA GLY A 250 -8.86 -10.57 -6.02
C GLY A 250 -8.81 -9.12 -5.54
N ILE A 251 -9.57 -8.81 -4.49
CA ILE A 251 -9.62 -7.47 -3.91
C ILE A 251 -9.44 -7.59 -2.40
N GLY A 252 -8.49 -6.83 -1.84
CA GLY A 252 -8.38 -6.61 -0.41
C GLY A 252 -8.85 -5.20 -0.10
N LEU A 253 -9.65 -5.05 0.93
CA LEU A 253 -10.24 -3.79 1.36
C LEU A 253 -9.94 -3.58 2.83
N ILE A 254 -9.43 -2.40 3.16
CA ILE A 254 -9.35 -1.90 4.52
C ILE A 254 -10.15 -0.58 4.58
N ALA A 255 -11.08 -0.49 5.51
CA ALA A 255 -11.99 0.65 5.66
C ALA A 255 -12.12 1.04 7.12
N TRP A 256 -12.09 2.33 7.40
CA TRP A 256 -12.32 2.89 8.73
C TRP A 256 -13.78 2.73 9.11
N ASP A 257 -14.03 2.10 10.25
CA ASP A 257 -15.37 1.98 10.83
C ASP A 257 -15.50 2.98 11.99
N GLU A 258 -16.42 3.94 11.83
CA GLU A 258 -16.62 5.01 12.80
C GLU A 258 -17.22 4.50 14.13
N ASN A 259 -18.01 3.43 14.09
CA ASN A 259 -18.63 2.86 15.30
C ASN A 259 -17.64 2.04 16.13
N ALA A 260 -16.83 1.23 15.46
CA ALA A 260 -15.80 0.40 16.08
C ALA A 260 -14.52 1.19 16.38
N ASN A 261 -14.40 2.41 15.84
CA ASN A 261 -13.24 3.29 15.97
C ASN A 261 -11.92 2.55 15.60
N THR A 262 -11.98 1.76 14.54
CA THR A 262 -10.87 0.93 14.05
C THR A 262 -11.05 0.67 12.56
N TYR A 263 -10.01 0.16 11.91
CA TYR A 263 -10.13 -0.36 10.55
C TYR A 263 -10.73 -1.76 10.54
N LEU A 264 -11.73 -1.96 9.70
CA LEU A 264 -12.23 -3.26 9.30
C LEU A 264 -11.56 -3.69 8.01
N THR A 265 -11.31 -4.99 7.90
CA THR A 265 -10.69 -5.59 6.72
C THR A 265 -11.56 -6.70 6.16
N THR A 266 -11.61 -6.76 4.84
CA THR A 266 -12.24 -7.85 4.13
C THR A 266 -11.49 -8.11 2.84
N SER A 267 -11.70 -9.28 2.26
CA SER A 267 -11.15 -9.57 0.95
C SER A 267 -12.05 -10.45 0.12
N SER A 268 -11.70 -10.58 -1.15
CA SER A 268 -12.36 -11.47 -2.07
C SER A 268 -11.29 -12.07 -2.96
N SER A 269 -11.40 -13.37 -3.20
CA SER A 269 -10.60 -14.04 -4.21
C SER A 269 -11.07 -13.63 -5.60
N GLY A 270 -10.10 -13.47 -6.50
CA GLY A 270 -10.41 -13.47 -7.92
C GLY A 270 -10.80 -14.88 -8.33
N TRP A 271 -11.47 -15.00 -9.47
CA TRP A 271 -11.70 -16.29 -10.08
C TRP A 271 -10.77 -16.45 -11.29
N TYR A 272 -10.27 -17.67 -11.49
CA TYR A 272 -9.32 -18.04 -12.53
C TYR A 272 -9.91 -19.18 -13.35
N ASP A 273 -10.03 -18.95 -14.65
CA ASP A 273 -10.21 -20.02 -15.62
C ASP A 273 -8.88 -20.76 -15.74
N ASN A 274 -8.92 -22.08 -15.52
CA ASN A 274 -7.93 -22.99 -16.09
C ASN A 274 -8.45 -23.37 -17.48
N GLU A 275 -8.42 -22.43 -18.43
CA GLU A 275 -8.47 -22.77 -19.86
C GLU A 275 -7.05 -22.96 -20.39
#